data_AF-A0A965GUA4-F1
#
_entry.id   AF-A0A965GUA4-F1
#
_cell.length_a   1.000
_cell.length_b   1.000
_cell.length_c   1.000
_cell.angle_alpha   90.00
_cell.angle_beta   90.00
_cell.angle_gamma   90.00
#
_symmetry.space_group_name_H-M   'P 1'
#
loop_
_entity.id
_entity.type
_entity.pdbx_description
1 polymer ?
#
loop_
_entity_poly.entity_id
_entity_poly.type
_entity_poly.pdbx_seq_one_letter_code
_entity_poly.pdbx_strand_id
1 'polypeptide(L)'
;MATFTIWTGISPDELSDRKDEVLEKVRDIQNSMPNKLILKKLPSDTLTMNQIKNQVRKLIADGTKIDIILLDYIDCVVPDKNLGDEWKSEGSVMRGFEAMCHELN
;
A
#
# COMPACT_ATOMS: atom_id res chain seq x y z
N MET A 1 8.73 5.21 10.16
CA MET A 1 9.74 6.29 10.25
C MET A 1 10.42 6.57 8.90
N ALA A 2 10.56 5.58 8.00
CA ALA A 2 11.13 5.75 6.65
C ALA A 2 10.38 6.71 5.69
N THR A 3 9.13 7.07 5.98
CA THR A 3 8.28 7.82 5.04
C THR A 3 8.64 9.31 4.93
N PHE A 4 9.13 9.94 6.01
CA PHE A 4 9.36 11.38 6.01
C PHE A 4 10.64 11.79 5.28
N THR A 5 11.67 10.95 5.29
CA THR A 5 12.92 11.20 4.54
C THR A 5 12.66 11.35 3.04
N ILE A 6 11.83 10.49 2.45
CA ILE A 6 11.52 10.52 1.02
C ILE A 6 10.89 11.86 0.61
N TRP A 7 10.02 12.41 1.46
CA TRP A 7 9.30 13.65 1.16
C TRP A 7 10.08 14.91 1.54
N THR A 8 10.81 14.90 2.66
CA THR A 8 11.48 16.09 3.17
C THR A 8 12.91 16.27 2.66
N GLY A 9 13.51 15.20 2.12
CA GLY A 9 14.92 15.16 1.73
C GLY A 9 15.89 15.15 2.94
N ILE A 10 15.38 15.01 4.16
CA ILE A 10 16.18 15.02 5.40
C ILE A 10 16.63 13.59 5.70
N SER A 11 17.92 13.42 5.96
CA SER A 11 18.52 12.12 6.29
C SER A 11 17.80 11.46 7.48
N PRO A 12 17.60 10.12 7.47
CA PRO A 12 16.91 9.42 8.56
C PRO A 12 17.46 9.75 9.95
N ASP A 13 18.79 9.90 10.05
CA ASP A 13 19.49 10.16 11.30
C ASP A 13 19.20 11.58 11.84
N GLU A 14 18.86 12.53 10.97
CA GLU A 14 18.59 13.93 11.32
C GLU A 14 17.11 14.21 11.61
N LEU A 15 16.21 13.24 11.35
CA LEU A 15 14.76 13.45 11.48
C LEU A 15 14.33 13.82 12.90
N SER A 16 15.01 13.26 13.90
CA SER A 16 14.70 13.50 15.32
C SER A 16 15.10 14.91 15.74
N ASP A 17 16.25 15.37 15.26
CA ASP A 17 16.83 16.67 15.63
C ASP A 17 16.17 17.83 14.87
N ARG A 18 15.63 17.56 13.68
CA ARG A 18 14.96 18.54 12.81
C ARG A 18 13.44 18.34 12.76
N LYS A 19 12.86 17.86 13.85
CA LYS A 19 11.45 17.44 13.90
C LYS A 19 10.47 18.53 13.43
N ASP A 20 10.66 19.77 13.84
CA ASP A 20 9.74 20.86 13.49
C ASP A 20 9.80 21.18 11.99
N GLU A 21 11.00 21.25 11.41
CA GLU A 21 11.20 21.45 9.97
C GLU A 21 10.63 20.27 9.16
N VAL A 22 10.83 19.03 9.63
CA VAL A 22 10.26 17.83 9.01
C VAL A 22 8.73 17.94 8.96
N LEU A 23 8.09 18.31 10.08
CA LEU A 23 6.64 18.40 10.17
C LEU A 23 6.08 19.55 9.31
N GLU A 24 6.77 20.68 9.24
CA GLU A 24 6.39 21.81 8.38
C GLU A 24 6.43 21.40 6.91
N LYS A 25 7.57 20.85 6.43
CA LYS A 25 7.70 20.35 5.06
C LYS A 25 6.67 19.30 4.71
N VAL A 26 6.37 18.38 5.63
CA VAL A 26 5.34 17.36 5.41
C VAL A 26 3.96 18.00 5.22
N ARG A 27 3.61 19.01 6.02
CA ARG A 27 2.33 19.72 5.86
C ARG A 27 2.27 20.47 4.53
N ASP A 28 3.33 21.16 4.16
CA ASP A 28 3.39 21.90 2.90
C ASP A 28 3.24 20.97 1.70
N ILE A 29 3.92 19.82 1.72
CA ILE A 29 3.79 18.80 0.69
C ILE A 29 2.37 18.23 0.67
N GLN A 30 1.79 17.89 1.82
CA GLN A 30 0.42 17.37 1.90
C GLN A 30 -0.64 18.33 1.35
N ASN A 31 -0.43 19.64 1.51
CA ASN A 31 -1.37 20.66 1.04
C ASN A 31 -1.14 21.05 -0.43
N SER A 32 0.08 20.91 -0.95
CA SER A 32 0.46 21.33 -2.30
C SER A 32 0.46 20.20 -3.33
N MET A 33 0.62 18.94 -2.91
CA MET A 33 0.67 17.83 -3.85
C MET A 33 -0.72 17.51 -4.41
N PRO A 34 -0.90 17.54 -5.75
CA PRO A 34 -2.15 17.11 -6.37
C PRO A 34 -2.35 15.59 -6.27
N ASN A 35 -1.26 14.84 -6.10
CA ASN A 35 -1.25 13.39 -6.05
C ASN A 35 -1.32 12.88 -4.61
N LYS A 36 -1.96 11.74 -4.40
CA LYS A 36 -2.14 11.14 -3.08
C LYS A 36 -1.36 9.83 -2.98
N LEU A 37 -0.50 9.70 -1.97
CA LEU A 37 0.11 8.42 -1.60
C LEU A 37 -0.60 7.86 -0.37
N ILE A 38 -1.23 6.70 -0.51
CA ILE A 38 -1.91 5.99 0.58
C ILE A 38 -1.04 4.80 0.97
N LEU A 39 -0.49 4.83 2.19
CA LEU A 39 0.24 3.71 2.76
C LEU A 39 -0.64 3.00 3.77
N LYS A 40 -0.84 1.70 3.57
CA LYS A 40 -1.63 0.86 4.48
C LYS A 40 -0.79 -0.31 4.97
N LYS A 41 -0.51 -0.32 6.28
CA LYS A 41 0.14 -1.47 6.90
C LYS A 41 -0.90 -2.58 7.06
N LEU A 42 -0.61 -3.74 6.47
CA LEU A 42 -1.42 -4.94 6.56
C LEU A 42 -0.78 -5.92 7.57
N PRO A 43 -1.58 -6.64 8.37
CA PRO A 43 -1.06 -7.77 9.13
C PRO A 43 -0.63 -8.90 8.18
N SER A 44 0.53 -9.50 8.44
CA SER A 44 1.01 -10.68 7.71
C SER A 44 0.06 -11.86 7.91
N ASP A 45 -0.03 -12.74 6.91
CA ASP A 45 -0.63 -14.09 6.97
C ASP A 45 -2.09 -14.17 7.42
N THR A 46 -2.85 -13.08 7.23
CA THR A 46 -4.26 -13.02 7.65
C THR A 46 -5.21 -12.50 6.59
N LEU A 47 -4.69 -11.82 5.56
CA LEU A 47 -5.53 -11.20 4.54
C LEU A 47 -5.49 -11.96 3.23
N THR A 48 -6.68 -12.18 2.66
CA THR A 48 -6.82 -12.70 1.30
C THR A 48 -6.91 -11.59 0.27
N MET A 49 -6.70 -11.94 -1.00
CA MET A 49 -6.77 -10.97 -2.08
C MET A 49 -8.17 -10.38 -2.28
N ASN A 50 -9.22 -11.13 -1.97
CA ASN A 50 -10.58 -10.58 -1.91
C ASN A 50 -10.75 -9.51 -0.83
N GLN A 51 -10.16 -9.70 0.35
CA GLN A 51 -10.22 -8.72 1.42
C GLN A 51 -9.45 -7.45 1.07
N ILE A 52 -8.30 -7.57 0.40
CA ILE A 52 -7.53 -6.43 -0.12
C ILE A 52 -8.35 -5.70 -1.20
N LYS A 53 -8.93 -6.42 -2.16
CA LYS A 53 -9.82 -5.85 -3.19
C LYS A 53 -10.97 -5.05 -2.59
N ASN A 54 -11.65 -5.57 -1.57
CA ASN A 54 -12.74 -4.85 -0.92
C ASN A 54 -12.29 -3.55 -0.25
N GLN A 55 -11.07 -3.52 0.30
CA GLN A 55 -10.49 -2.30 0.85
C GLN A 55 -10.19 -1.27 -0.24
N VAL A 56 -9.65 -1.73 -1.38
CA VAL A 56 -9.39 -0.87 -2.55
C VAL A 56 -10.70 -0.29 -3.11
N ARG A 57 -11.75 -1.12 -3.26
CA ARG A 57 -13.08 -0.68 -3.69
C ARG A 57 -13.66 0.38 -2.76
N LYS A 58 -13.46 0.24 -1.45
CA LYS A 58 -13.89 1.26 -0.48
C LYS A 58 -13.16 2.60 -0.73
N LEU A 59 -11.85 2.57 -0.98
CA LEU A 59 -11.09 3.80 -1.29
C LEU A 59 -11.61 4.48 -2.57
N ILE A 60 -11.95 3.69 -3.59
CA ILE A 60 -12.54 4.18 -4.83
C ILE A 60 -13.93 4.79 -4.56
N ALA A 61 -14.78 4.10 -3.79
CA ALA A 61 -16.10 4.59 -3.40
C ALA A 61 -16.04 5.88 -2.56
N ASP A 62 -15.01 6.04 -1.74
CA ASP A 62 -14.72 7.26 -0.97
C ASP A 62 -14.16 8.40 -1.87
N GLY A 63 -14.14 8.21 -3.19
CA GLY A 63 -13.75 9.22 -4.18
C GLY A 63 -12.24 9.26 -4.49
N THR A 64 -11.45 8.28 -4.03
CA THR A 64 -10.03 8.21 -4.40
C THR A 64 -9.88 7.55 -5.76
N LYS A 65 -9.44 8.31 -6.77
CA LYS A 65 -8.95 7.74 -8.02
C LYS A 65 -7.59 7.07 -7.78
N ILE A 66 -7.49 5.79 -8.14
CA ILE A 66 -6.27 4.98 -7.96
C ILE A 66 -5.66 4.73 -9.32
N ASP A 67 -4.42 5.19 -9.52
CA ASP A 67 -3.68 4.97 -10.76
C ASP A 67 -2.70 3.78 -10.64
N ILE A 68 -2.16 3.53 -9.44
CA ILE A 68 -1.18 2.48 -9.17
C ILE A 68 -1.46 1.82 -7.82
N ILE A 69 -1.34 0.48 -7.78
CA ILE A 69 -1.34 -0.31 -6.54
C ILE A 69 0.00 -1.03 -6.44
N LEU A 70 0.67 -0.89 -5.30
CA LEU A 70 1.90 -1.60 -4.97
C LEU A 70 1.65 -2.50 -3.75
N LEU A 71 2.00 -3.77 -3.87
CA LEU A 71 1.89 -4.78 -2.82
C LEU A 71 3.29 -5.31 -2.48
N ASP A 72 3.70 -5.12 -1.23
CA ASP A 72 5.02 -5.49 -0.71
C ASP A 72 4.85 -6.36 0.55
N TYR A 73 5.08 -7.67 0.50
CA TYR A 73 5.29 -8.55 -0.65
C TYR A 73 4.20 -9.64 -0.69
N ILE A 74 4.07 -10.30 -1.85
CA ILE A 74 2.91 -11.14 -2.16
C ILE A 74 2.75 -12.36 -1.24
N ASP A 75 3.84 -12.91 -0.72
CA ASP A 75 3.84 -14.11 0.12
C ASP A 75 3.13 -13.88 1.47
N CYS A 76 2.98 -12.62 1.89
CA CYS A 76 2.25 -12.26 3.12
C CYS A 76 0.72 -12.35 2.94
N VAL A 77 0.24 -12.64 1.73
CA VAL A 77 -1.19 -12.72 1.41
C VAL A 77 -1.63 -14.17 1.37
N VAL A 78 -2.71 -14.46 2.10
CA VAL A 78 -3.27 -15.80 2.21
C VAL A 78 -4.12 -16.12 0.98
N PRO A 79 -3.97 -17.31 0.38
CA PRO A 79 -4.84 -17.74 -0.71
C PRO A 79 -6.29 -17.93 -0.21
N ASP A 80 -7.29 -17.58 -1.02
CA ASP A 80 -8.69 -17.85 -0.67
C ASP A 80 -9.00 -19.36 -0.57
N LYS A 81 -8.18 -20.21 -1.22
CA LYS A 81 -8.25 -21.68 -1.12
C LYS A 81 -6.86 -22.25 -0.94
N ASN A 82 -6.67 -23.04 0.12
CA ASN A 82 -5.45 -23.81 0.30
C ASN A 82 -5.44 -24.98 -0.69
N LEU A 83 -4.54 -24.93 -1.69
CA LEU A 83 -4.44 -25.94 -2.75
C LEU A 83 -3.51 -27.11 -2.37
N GLY A 84 -3.02 -27.15 -1.13
CA GLY A 84 -2.11 -28.18 -0.60
C GLY A 84 -0.67 -28.10 -1.10
N ASP A 85 -0.42 -27.27 -2.12
CA ASP A 85 0.87 -26.99 -2.73
C ASP A 85 1.09 -25.46 -2.64
N GLU A 86 2.19 -25.06 -2.02
CA GLU A 86 2.55 -23.68 -1.72
C GLU A 86 2.66 -22.85 -3.02
N TRP A 87 3.33 -23.39 -4.04
CA TRP A 87 3.51 -22.74 -5.34
C TRP A 87 2.18 -22.51 -6.07
N LYS A 88 1.25 -23.47 -5.97
CA LYS A 88 -0.09 -23.32 -6.55
C LYS A 88 -0.90 -22.26 -5.80
N SER A 89 -0.67 -22.17 -4.49
CA SER A 89 -1.34 -21.22 -3.60
C SER A 89 -0.86 -19.79 -3.86
N GLU A 90 0.45 -19.56 -3.96
CA GLU A 90 1.04 -18.29 -4.40
C GLU A 90 0.55 -17.90 -5.79
N GLY A 91 0.56 -18.84 -6.75
CA GLY A 91 0.05 -18.60 -8.09
C GLY A 91 -1.44 -18.22 -8.09
N SER A 92 -2.23 -18.71 -7.12
CA SER A 92 -3.62 -18.29 -6.96
C SER A 92 -3.75 -16.85 -6.46
N VAL A 93 -2.86 -16.42 -5.56
CA VAL A 93 -2.80 -15.02 -5.10
C VAL A 93 -2.41 -14.09 -6.24
N MET A 94 -1.37 -14.44 -7.02
CA MET A 94 -0.94 -13.67 -8.19
C MET A 94 -2.07 -13.45 -9.20
N ARG A 95 -2.76 -14.52 -9.60
CA ARG A 95 -3.91 -14.42 -10.52
C ARG A 95 -5.05 -13.61 -9.93
N GLY A 96 -5.28 -13.70 -8.62
CA GLY A 96 -6.26 -12.88 -7.92
C GLY A 96 -5.90 -11.38 -7.96
N PHE A 97 -4.62 -11.05 -7.82
CA PHE A 97 -4.12 -9.68 -7.92
C PHE A 97 -4.24 -9.14 -9.34
N GLU A 98 -3.84 -9.91 -10.35
CA GLU A 98 -4.03 -9.54 -11.77
C GLU A 98 -5.50 -9.31 -12.14
N ALA A 99 -6.38 -10.23 -11.71
CA ALA A 99 -7.82 -10.11 -11.95
C ALA A 99 -8.40 -8.86 -11.27
N MET A 100 -7.96 -8.55 -10.05
CA MET A 100 -8.34 -7.32 -9.36
C MET A 100 -7.91 -6.08 -10.14
N CYS A 101 -6.67 -6.02 -10.62
CA CYS A 101 -6.18 -4.90 -11.41
C CYS A 101 -6.97 -4.72 -12.71
N HIS A 102 -7.35 -5.82 -13.38
CA HIS A 102 -8.18 -5.76 -14.58
C HIS A 102 -9.61 -5.29 -14.29
N GLU A 103 -10.19 -5.72 -13.17
CA GLU A 103 -11.55 -5.38 -12.77
C GLU A 103 -11.71 -3.91 -12.33
N LEU A 104 -10.65 -3.30 -11.80
CA LEU A 104 -10.68 -1.95 -11.22
C LEU A 104 -10.22 -0.84 -12.18
N ASN A 105 -9.96 -1.17 -13.45
CA ASN A 105 -9.53 -0.25 -14.50
C ASN A 105 -10.74 0.20 -15.35
#